data_AF-A0A7C7UDS4-F1
#
_entry.id   AF-A0A7C7UDS4-F1
#
_cell.length_a   1.000
_cell.length_b   1.000
_cell.length_c   1.000
_cell.angle_alpha   90.00
_cell.angle_beta   90.00
_cell.angle_gamma   90.00
#
_symmetry.space_group_name_H-M   'P 1'
#
loop_
_entity.id
_entity.type
_entity.pdbx_description
1 polymer ?
#
loop_
_entity_poly.entity_id
_entity_poly.type
_entity_poly.pdbx_seq_one_letter_code
_entity_poly.pdbx_strand_id
1 'polypeptide(L)'
;MKGGEDRMYTTKPIREGRGEQVSFRLVTLREADRLFLFATNTSLKPEEIREQFRKRWGIETSYRVIRKFHAKTTSKLYRLRILYFYLAVVLYNLWVLLNYKYETGTPTYVLKLRILLSLVLSFLPDMEAGNEQDNQDTL
;
A
#
# COMPACT_ATOMS: atom_id res chain seq x y z
N MET A 1 28.66 3.07 12.66
CA MET A 1 28.37 1.77 12.01
C MET A 1 29.68 1.22 11.47
N LYS A 2 29.92 -0.09 11.53
CA LYS A 2 31.08 -0.67 10.86
C LYS A 2 30.58 -1.32 9.58
N GLY A 3 31.07 -0.84 8.43
CA GLY A 3 30.86 -1.52 7.16
C GLY A 3 31.37 -2.95 7.29
N GLY A 4 30.54 -3.92 6.89
CA GLY A 4 30.97 -5.30 6.77
C GLY A 4 31.75 -5.51 5.48
N GLU A 5 31.90 -6.77 5.08
CA GLU A 5 32.46 -7.14 3.79
C GLU A 5 31.53 -6.74 2.65
N ASP A 6 32.15 -6.18 1.62
CA ASP A 6 31.56 -5.89 0.32
C ASP A 6 32.36 -6.67 -0.72
N ARG A 7 31.78 -7.74 -1.25
CA ARG A 7 32.46 -8.66 -2.15
C ARG A 7 31.59 -8.95 -3.36
N MET A 8 32.23 -8.99 -4.53
CA MET A 8 31.60 -9.47 -5.76
C MET A 8 31.66 -11.00 -5.78
N TYR A 9 30.51 -11.65 -5.89
CA TYR A 9 30.42 -13.09 -6.01
C TYR A 9 30.05 -13.45 -7.45
N THR A 10 30.84 -14.32 -8.05
CA THR A 10 30.53 -14.91 -9.37
C THR A 10 30.15 -16.36 -9.14
N THR A 11 29.00 -16.74 -9.69
CA THR A 11 28.53 -18.13 -9.61
C THR A 11 29.45 -19.05 -10.43
N LYS A 12 29.79 -20.21 -9.88
CA LYS A 12 30.51 -21.24 -10.64
C LYS A 12 29.50 -21.99 -11.51
N PRO A 13 29.74 -22.14 -12.83
CA PRO A 13 28.84 -22.89 -13.69
C PRO A 13 28.82 -24.37 -13.25
N ILE A 14 27.61 -24.94 -13.10
CA ILE A 14 27.41 -26.34 -12.69
C ILE A 14 27.77 -27.32 -13.83
N ARG A 15 27.82 -26.86 -15.09
CA ARG A 15 28.19 -27.66 -16.27
C ARG A 15 29.12 -26.87 -17.18
N GLU A 16 30.09 -27.56 -17.78
CA GLU A 16 31.11 -27.04 -18.71
C GLU A 16 30.54 -26.64 -20.10
N GLY A 17 29.24 -26.36 -20.18
CA GLY A 17 28.55 -25.95 -21.39
C GLY A 17 27.85 -24.63 -21.18
N ARG A 18 28.44 -23.55 -21.71
CA ARG A 18 27.83 -22.23 -21.98
C ARG A 18 26.74 -21.79 -20.98
N GLY A 19 27.03 -21.88 -19.67
CA GLY A 19 26.18 -21.36 -18.60
C GLY A 19 26.51 -19.90 -18.36
N GLU A 20 25.53 -19.02 -18.52
CA GLU A 20 25.67 -17.59 -18.25
C GLU A 20 26.07 -17.37 -16.79
N GLN A 21 27.30 -16.89 -16.56
CA GLN A 21 27.79 -16.59 -15.23
C GLN A 21 27.16 -15.28 -14.75
N VAL A 22 26.42 -15.33 -13.65
CA VAL A 22 25.87 -14.13 -13.02
C VAL A 22 26.80 -13.70 -11.89
N SER A 23 27.31 -12.47 -12.01
CA SER A 23 28.00 -11.76 -10.94
C SER A 23 27.00 -10.92 -10.15
N PHE A 24 26.98 -11.04 -8.83
CA PHE A 24 26.22 -10.16 -7.96
C PHE A 24 27.07 -9.70 -6.78
N ARG A 25 26.84 -8.46 -6.34
CA ARG A 25 27.53 -7.87 -5.20
C ARG A 25 26.80 -8.26 -3.92
N LEU A 26 27.54 -8.77 -2.95
CA LEU A 26 27.02 -9.09 -1.63
C LEU A 26 27.61 -8.10 -0.63
N VAL A 27 26.72 -7.37 0.04
CA VAL A 27 27.06 -6.35 1.02
C VAL A 27 26.56 -6.79 2.38
N THR A 28 27.47 -6.86 3.35
CA THR A 28 27.14 -7.13 4.76
C THR A 28 27.19 -5.84 5.57
N LEU A 29 26.19 -5.63 6.43
CA LEU A 29 26.14 -4.54 7.39
C LEU A 29 25.93 -5.11 8.78
N ARG A 30 26.81 -4.78 9.72
CA ARG A 30 26.66 -5.17 11.12
C ARG A 30 26.23 -3.96 11.94
N GLU A 31 25.10 -4.09 12.63
CA GLU A 31 24.57 -3.08 13.53
C GLU A 31 24.24 -3.73 14.88
N ALA A 32 24.95 -3.33 15.92
CA ALA A 32 24.90 -3.96 17.24
C ALA A 32 25.05 -5.49 17.13
N ASP A 33 23.98 -6.24 17.39
CA ASP A 33 23.92 -7.71 17.35
C ASP A 33 23.18 -8.26 16.11
N ARG A 34 22.86 -7.41 15.14
CA ARG A 34 22.15 -7.79 13.92
C ARG A 34 23.08 -7.72 12.71
N LEU A 35 23.08 -8.79 11.92
CA LEU A 35 23.74 -8.86 10.63
C LEU A 35 22.69 -8.70 9.53
N PHE A 36 22.85 -7.66 8.71
CA PHE A 36 22.05 -7.44 7.51
C PHE A 36 22.86 -7.87 6.29
N LEU A 37 22.26 -8.70 5.45
CA LEU A 37 22.86 -9.23 4.24
C LEU A 37 22.05 -8.74 3.03
N PHE A 38 22.72 -8.09 2.09
CA PHE A 38 22.10 -7.57 0.87
C PHE A 38 22.81 -8.16 -0.35
N ALA A 39 22.06 -8.79 -1.24
CA ALA A 39 22.51 -9.11 -2.59
C ALA A 39 21.99 -8.03 -3.54
N THR A 40 22.89 -7.30 -4.20
CA THR A 40 22.53 -6.20 -5.10
C THR A 40 23.40 -6.22 -6.35
N ASN A 41 22.87 -5.70 -7.45
CA ASN A 41 23.65 -5.40 -8.65
C ASN A 41 24.02 -3.91 -8.74
N THR A 42 23.77 -3.14 -7.68
CA THR A 42 24.04 -1.70 -7.67
C THR A 42 25.42 -1.39 -7.10
N SER A 43 26.06 -0.35 -7.64
CA SER A 43 27.33 0.23 -7.17
C SER A 43 27.18 1.18 -5.97
N LEU A 44 25.96 1.35 -5.43
CA LEU A 44 25.67 2.23 -4.29
C LEU A 44 26.47 1.86 -3.04
N LYS A 45 26.68 2.84 -2.16
CA LYS A 45 27.35 2.57 -0.88
C LYS A 45 26.48 1.69 0.02
N PRO A 46 27.06 0.89 0.92
CA PRO A 46 26.30 0.06 1.86
C PRO A 46 25.24 0.85 2.64
N GLU A 47 25.54 2.07 3.05
CA GLU A 47 24.61 2.96 3.75
C GLU A 47 23.40 3.34 2.89
N GLU A 48 23.63 3.73 1.63
CA GLU A 48 22.59 4.07 0.65
C GLU A 48 21.72 2.84 0.31
N ILE A 49 22.33 1.66 0.19
CA ILE A 49 21.59 0.39 -0.04
C ILE A 49 20.61 0.15 1.10
N ARG A 50 21.04 0.34 2.35
CA ARG A 50 20.15 0.22 3.51
C ARG A 50 19.02 1.24 3.46
N GLU A 51 19.30 2.49 3.13
CA GLU A 51 18.26 3.52 3.04
C GLU A 51 17.21 3.18 1.97
N GLN A 52 17.66 2.70 0.80
CA GLN A 52 16.77 2.24 -0.26
C GLN A 52 15.99 0.99 0.17
N PHE A 53 16.65 0.05 0.85
CA PHE A 53 15.98 -1.14 1.38
C PHE A 53 14.96 -0.80 2.47
N ARG A 54 15.21 0.23 3.28
CA ARG A 54 14.26 0.72 4.28
C ARG A 54 12.99 1.27 3.63
N LYS A 55 13.09 1.93 2.47
CA LYS A 55 11.92 2.41 1.70
C LYS A 55 11.00 1.26 1.26
N ARG A 56 11.53 0.05 1.01
CA ARG A 56 10.74 -1.15 0.70
C ARG A 56 9.71 -1.47 1.78
N TRP A 57 10.04 -1.24 3.06
CA TRP A 57 9.12 -1.51 4.18
C TRP A 57 7.82 -0.69 4.08
N GLY A 58 7.86 0.45 3.38
CA GLY A 58 6.67 1.23 3.05
C GLY A 58 5.62 0.39 2.34
N ILE A 59 6.03 -0.44 1.38
CA ILE A 59 5.12 -1.31 0.61
C ILE A 59 4.40 -2.30 1.53
N GLU A 60 5.12 -2.98 2.41
CA GLU A 60 4.51 -3.94 3.35
C GLU A 60 3.53 -3.28 4.31
N THR A 61 3.88 -2.07 4.77
CA THR A 61 3.03 -1.26 5.64
C THR A 61 1.77 -0.84 4.90
N SER A 62 1.89 -0.31 3.67
CA SER A 62 0.76 0.02 2.81
C SER A 62 -0.14 -1.19 2.55
N TYR A 63 0.42 -2.35 2.21
CA TYR A 63 -0.36 -3.58 2.03
C TYR A 63 -1.11 -4.01 3.30
N ARG A 64 -0.51 -3.83 4.48
CA ARG A 64 -1.17 -4.11 5.76
C ARG A 64 -2.39 -3.22 5.98
N VAL A 65 -2.33 -1.97 5.54
CA VAL A 65 -3.43 -1.01 5.63
C VAL A 65 -4.49 -1.28 4.54
N ILE A 66 -4.08 -1.53 3.30
CA ILE A 66 -4.98 -1.92 2.19
C ILE A 66 -5.81 -3.16 2.58
N ARG A 67 -5.19 -4.15 3.24
CA ARG A 67 -5.91 -5.33 3.77
C ARG A 67 -7.02 -4.97 4.75
N LYS A 68 -6.95 -3.83 5.45
CA LYS A 68 -8.05 -3.35 6.29
C LYS A 68 -9.25 -2.91 5.45
N PHE A 69 -9.05 -2.39 4.24
CA PHE A 69 -10.11 -1.98 3.31
C PHE A 69 -10.62 -3.13 2.43
N HIS A 70 -9.89 -4.24 2.36
CA HIS A 70 -10.26 -5.40 1.55
C HIS A 70 -11.50 -6.10 2.14
N ALA A 71 -12.58 -6.15 1.36
CA ALA A 71 -13.79 -6.90 1.70
C ALA A 71 -13.50 -8.42 1.70
N LYS A 72 -13.94 -9.13 2.76
CA LYS A 72 -13.92 -10.59 2.77
C LYS A 72 -15.02 -11.10 1.84
N THR A 73 -14.65 -11.86 0.82
CA THR A 73 -15.60 -12.36 -0.18
C THR A 73 -15.52 -13.89 -0.23
N THR A 74 -16.68 -14.55 -0.30
CA THR A 74 -16.79 -16.01 -0.47
C THR A 74 -17.12 -16.39 -1.92
N SER A 75 -17.20 -15.40 -2.81
CA SER A 75 -17.56 -15.61 -4.21
C SER A 75 -16.47 -16.37 -4.97
N LYS A 76 -16.90 -17.34 -5.79
CA LYS A 76 -16.02 -18.15 -6.65
C LYS A 76 -15.54 -17.39 -7.90
N LEU A 77 -16.15 -16.24 -8.20
CA LEU A 77 -15.83 -15.46 -9.40
C LEU A 77 -14.52 -14.68 -9.19
N TYR A 78 -13.50 -15.03 -9.98
CA TYR A 78 -12.18 -14.37 -9.95
C TYR A 78 -12.27 -12.86 -10.20
N ARG A 79 -13.12 -12.43 -11.14
CA ARG A 79 -13.32 -11.02 -11.49
C ARG A 79 -13.75 -10.17 -10.28
N LEU A 80 -14.62 -10.70 -9.42
CA LEU A 80 -15.06 -10.00 -8.21
C LEU A 80 -13.93 -9.85 -7.21
N ARG A 81 -13.10 -10.90 -7.00
CA ARG A 81 -11.95 -10.80 -6.09
C ARG A 81 -10.95 -9.73 -6.51
N ILE A 82 -10.69 -9.62 -7.82
CA ILE A 82 -9.84 -8.56 -8.36
C ILE A 82 -10.49 -7.17 -8.19
N LEU A 83 -11.78 -7.05 -8.47
CA LEU A 83 -12.49 -5.78 -8.30
C LEU A 83 -12.39 -5.27 -6.85
N TYR A 84 -12.63 -6.15 -5.87
CA TYR A 84 -12.50 -5.79 -4.46
C TYR A 84 -11.06 -5.44 -4.06
N PHE A 85 -10.08 -6.09 -4.68
CA PHE A 85 -8.68 -5.73 -4.48
C PHE A 85 -8.38 -4.32 -5.00
N TYR A 86 -8.77 -4.00 -6.24
CA TYR A 86 -8.58 -2.65 -6.78
C TYR A 86 -9.35 -1.60 -6.00
N LEU A 87 -10.58 -1.90 -5.58
CA LEU A 87 -11.38 -1.01 -4.73
C LEU A 87 -10.66 -0.71 -3.41
N ALA A 88 -10.05 -1.71 -2.78
CA ALA A 88 -9.28 -1.52 -1.55
C ALA A 88 -8.05 -0.63 -1.76
N VAL A 89 -7.37 -0.74 -2.91
CA VAL A 89 -6.24 0.14 -3.28
C VAL A 89 -6.70 1.57 -3.50
N VAL A 90 -7.81 1.79 -4.21
CA VAL A 90 -8.38 3.13 -4.45
C VAL A 90 -8.79 3.79 -3.12
N LEU A 91 -9.48 3.07 -2.24
CA LEU A 91 -9.89 3.58 -0.92
C LEU A 91 -8.68 3.94 -0.04
N TYR A 92 -7.60 3.15 -0.10
CA TYR A 92 -6.36 3.46 0.60
C TYR A 92 -5.71 4.74 0.05
N ASN A 93 -5.61 4.90 -1.27
CA ASN A 93 -5.03 6.10 -1.88
C ASN A 93 -5.86 7.35 -1.55
N LEU A 94 -7.19 7.23 -1.55
CA LEU A 94 -8.09 8.32 -1.14
C LEU A 94 -7.86 8.69 0.34
N TRP A 95 -7.71 7.70 1.22
CA TRP A 95 -7.39 7.94 2.63
C TRP A 95 -6.08 8.71 2.81
N VAL A 96 -5.02 8.31 2.09
CA VAL A 96 -3.73 9.02 2.14
C VAL A 96 -3.89 10.46 1.65
N LEU A 97 -4.60 10.67 0.54
CA LEU A 97 -4.83 12.01 -0.02
C LEU A 97 -5.63 12.91 0.93
N LEU A 98 -6.67 12.37 1.58
CA LEU A 98 -7.47 13.11 2.55
C LEU A 98 -6.66 13.48 3.80
N ASN A 99 -5.87 12.54 4.33
CA ASN A 99 -4.99 12.82 5.46
C ASN A 99 -3.91 13.85 5.10
N TYR A 100 -3.41 13.83 3.86
CA TYR A 100 -2.47 14.83 3.37
C TYR A 100 -3.13 16.21 3.22
N LYS A 101 -4.32 16.28 2.62
CA LYS A 101 -5.02 17.55 2.35
C LYS A 101 -5.54 18.23 3.62
N TYR A 102 -6.04 17.46 4.58
CA TYR A 102 -6.72 17.99 5.76
C TYR A 102 -5.85 17.91 7.04
N GLU A 103 -4.62 17.41 6.97
CA GLU A 103 -3.70 17.21 8.11
C GLU A 103 -4.33 16.49 9.32
N THR A 104 -5.41 15.76 9.10
CA THR A 104 -6.36 15.37 10.16
C THR A 104 -5.93 14.12 10.93
N GLY A 105 -4.79 13.52 10.57
CA GLY A 105 -4.26 12.31 11.22
C GLY A 105 -5.29 11.19 11.35
N THR A 106 -6.30 11.13 10.46
CA THR A 106 -7.49 10.33 10.74
C THR A 106 -7.18 8.84 10.65
N PRO A 107 -7.61 8.05 11.64
CA PRO A 107 -7.47 6.61 11.57
C PRO A 107 -8.45 6.02 10.55
N THR A 108 -8.03 4.92 9.91
CA THR A 108 -8.72 4.29 8.75
C THR A 108 -10.23 4.01 8.93
N TYR A 109 -10.72 3.78 10.17
CA TYR A 109 -12.12 3.50 10.43
C TYR A 109 -13.02 4.74 10.31
N VAL A 110 -12.50 5.94 10.57
CA VAL A 110 -13.25 7.20 10.43
C VAL A 110 -13.61 7.42 8.97
N LEU A 111 -12.66 7.17 8.06
CA LEU A 111 -12.94 7.26 6.63
C LEU A 111 -14.03 6.26 6.21
N LYS A 112 -13.94 5.01 6.67
CA LYS A 112 -14.96 4.00 6.37
C LYS A 112 -16.34 4.44 6.84
N LEU A 113 -16.45 4.95 8.05
CA LEU A 113 -17.70 5.45 8.61
C LEU A 113 -18.24 6.64 7.81
N ARG A 114 -17.37 7.59 7.42
CA ARG A 114 -17.79 8.75 6.62
C ARG A 114 -18.25 8.39 5.21
N ILE A 115 -17.53 7.50 4.53
CA ILE A 115 -17.94 7.01 3.21
C ILE A 115 -19.27 6.25 3.32
N LEU A 116 -19.40 5.39 4.33
CA LEU A 116 -20.65 4.66 4.57
C LEU A 116 -21.81 5.61 4.88
N LEU A 117 -21.60 6.60 5.75
CA LEU A 117 -22.61 7.58 6.12
C LEU A 117 -23.03 8.44 4.92
N SER A 118 -22.07 8.94 4.13
CA SER A 118 -22.34 9.68 2.90
C SER A 118 -23.12 8.84 1.89
N LEU A 119 -22.77 7.56 1.77
CA LEU A 119 -23.49 6.64 0.90
C LEU A 119 -24.92 6.42 1.39
N VAL A 120 -25.12 6.15 2.68
CA VAL A 120 -26.46 5.95 3.26
C VAL A 120 -27.32 7.20 3.12
N LEU A 121 -26.76 8.39 3.38
CA LEU A 121 -27.47 9.66 3.21
C LEU A 121 -27.83 9.92 1.74
N SER A 122 -27.00 9.49 0.77
CA SER A 122 -27.35 9.61 -0.65
C SER A 122 -28.56 8.77 -1.09
N PHE A 123 -28.92 7.75 -0.30
CA PHE A 123 -30.13 6.95 -0.53
C PHE A 123 -31.36 7.49 0.19
N LEU A 124 -31.21 8.52 1.04
CA LEU A 124 -32.33 9.16 1.70
C LEU A 124 -32.90 10.23 0.75
N PRO A 125 -34.19 10.17 0.38
CA PRO A 125 -34.80 11.23 -0.41
C PRO A 125 -34.77 12.54 0.40
N ASP A 126 -34.47 13.66 -0.26
CA ASP A 126 -34.50 14.98 0.37
C ASP A 126 -35.92 15.22 0.93
N MET A 127 -36.02 15.28 2.26
CA MET A 127 -37.27 15.47 3.00
C MET A 127 -37.69 16.96 3.01
N GLU A 128 -37.46 17.69 1.92
CA GLU A 128 -37.84 19.10 1.76
C GLU A 128 -38.63 19.28 0.45
N ALA A 129 -39.80 18.65 0.34
CA ALA A 129 -40.78 19.01 -0.67
C ALA A 129 -42.19 18.61 -0.23
N GLY A 130 -42.88 19.52 0.46
CA GLY A 130 -44.29 19.37 0.77
C GLY A 130 -44.75 20.23 1.93
N ASN A 131 -44.78 21.55 1.75
CA ASN A 131 -45.56 22.48 2.59
C ASN A 131 -45.59 23.90 1.98
N GLU A 132 -45.94 24.07 0.69
CA GLU A 132 -46.15 25.43 0.13
C GLU A 132 -47.33 25.57 -0.86
N GLN A 133 -48.23 24.58 -0.98
CA GLN A 133 -49.29 24.65 -2.01
C GLN A 133 -50.75 24.54 -1.55
N ASP A 134 -51.05 24.61 -0.25
CA ASP A 134 -52.42 24.43 0.23
C ASP A 134 -53.12 25.72 0.72
N ASN A 135 -52.69 26.91 0.26
CA ASN A 135 -53.26 28.17 0.75
C ASN A 135 -53.56 29.21 -0.35
N GLN A 136 -53.95 28.79 -1.56
CA GLN A 136 -54.44 29.70 -2.60
C GLN A 136 -55.84 29.37 -3.16
N ASP A 137 -56.46 28.25 -2.80
CA ASP A 137 -57.78 27.87 -3.31
C ASP A 137 -58.83 27.83 -2.19
N THR A 138 -59.20 28.99 -1.65
CA THR A 138 -60.50 29.20 -0.97
C THR A 138 -60.82 30.70 -0.91
N LEU A 139 -61.34 31.21 -2.03
CA LEU A 139 -62.23 32.38 -2.10
C LEU A 139 -63.53 31.95 -2.79
#